data_AF-A0A258BGY8-F1
#
_entry.id   AF-A0A258BGY8-F1
#
_cell.length_a   1.000
_cell.length_b   1.000
_cell.length_c   1.000
_cell.angle_alpha   90.00
_cell.angle_beta   90.00
_cell.angle_gamma   90.00
#
_symmetry.space_group_name_H-M   'P 1'
#
loop_
_entity.id
_entity.type
_entity.pdbx_description
1 polymer ?
#
loop_
_entity_poly.entity_id
_entity_poly.type
_entity_poly.pdbx_seq_one_letter_code
_entity_poly.pdbx_strand_id
1 'polypeptide(L)'
;YWARSRVLEYLAQVQGRLPQGATASLGPDATGVGWVYEYALVDRTGRHDLAQLRSLQDWFLRYELKTVPGVAEVASIGGMVRQYQVVLDPTKLAAYGVTQAAATDALKRANQEAGGSVVEAGEAEYIVRASGYLKSLDDFRDVPLKVAGGIPVRLGDVATIQVGPEMRRGVAELNGEGEVAGGVIVMRSGKNAREVIGAVKARLDELKHGLGVNANIMSLGGIAIAIGAMVDAAVVMIENAHKHLERWAHDNPGVALAGEARWRVITAAATEVGPALFLSLLIITFSFIPVFSLQGQEGRLFAPLAFTKTYAMAGAAILSVTLVPVLMGWLIRGRIPAEHGNPVNRWLTAAYRPVIGWVLAKPRTVLVLAGLVFATTAWPLSQLGGEFMPAMDEGDLLYMPSALPGISTAKAGQLLQQTDRLIRTVPEVASVFGKAGRAETATDPAPMEMFETTIQFKPRDQWRAGMTPERLVEELDRAVKVPGLANIWVPPIRNRIDMLAT
;
A
#
# COMPACT_ATOMS: atom_id res chain seq x y z
N TYR A 1 -12.50 13.92 -5.80
CA TYR A 1 -13.30 15.02 -5.21
C TYR A 1 -14.80 14.91 -5.43
N TRP A 2 -15.35 14.95 -6.66
CA TRP A 2 -16.81 14.97 -6.94
C TRP A 2 -17.70 14.14 -5.98
N ALA A 3 -17.44 12.85 -5.82
CA ALA A 3 -18.24 11.98 -4.93
C ALA A 3 -18.25 12.45 -3.46
N ARG A 4 -17.11 12.93 -2.93
CA ARG A 4 -17.01 13.49 -1.57
C ARG A 4 -17.86 14.75 -1.41
N SER A 5 -17.89 15.61 -2.43
CA SER A 5 -18.76 16.80 -2.45
C SER A 5 -20.24 16.43 -2.43
N ARG A 6 -20.64 15.40 -3.19
CA ARG A 6 -22.04 14.91 -3.20
C ARG A 6 -22.44 14.26 -1.87
N VAL A 7 -21.55 13.50 -1.22
CA VAL A 7 -21.80 12.95 0.12
C VAL A 7 -21.96 14.07 1.15
N LEU A 8 -21.13 15.12 1.08
CA LEU A 8 -21.21 16.27 1.99
C LEU A 8 -22.54 17.03 1.89
N GLU A 9 -23.09 17.18 0.68
CA GLU A 9 -24.40 17.78 0.42
C GLU A 9 -25.54 17.03 1.12
N TYR A 10 -25.59 15.69 0.96
CA TYR A 10 -26.59 14.87 1.65
C TYR A 10 -26.37 14.81 3.18
N LEU A 11 -25.12 14.78 3.62
CA LEU A 11 -24.77 14.78 5.05
C LEU A 11 -25.28 16.04 5.75
N ALA A 12 -25.12 17.22 5.11
CA ALA A 12 -25.66 18.48 5.62
C ALA A 12 -27.20 18.46 5.76
N GLN A 13 -27.92 17.84 4.83
CA GLN A 13 -29.38 17.68 4.89
C GLN A 13 -29.84 16.73 6.00
N VAL A 14 -29.01 15.72 6.35
CA VAL A 14 -29.33 14.71 7.37
C VAL A 14 -28.90 15.15 8.78
N GLN A 15 -27.91 16.03 8.93
CA GLN A 15 -27.38 16.45 10.24
C GLN A 15 -28.45 17.03 11.20
N GLY A 16 -29.51 17.68 10.67
CA GLY A 16 -30.65 18.16 11.46
C GLY A 16 -31.65 17.07 11.91
N ARG A 17 -31.47 15.82 11.47
CA ARG A 17 -32.30 14.64 11.85
C ARG A 17 -31.58 13.70 12.82
N LEU A 18 -30.33 13.97 13.16
CA LEU A 18 -29.54 13.14 14.08
C LEU A 18 -29.92 13.44 15.54
N PRO A 19 -29.76 12.48 16.48
CA PRO A 19 -29.96 12.71 17.91
C PRO A 19 -29.12 13.86 18.45
N GLN A 20 -29.59 14.53 19.51
CA GLN A 20 -28.89 15.66 20.11
C GLN A 20 -27.47 15.26 20.55
N GLY A 21 -26.46 15.96 20.02
CA GLY A 21 -25.04 15.68 20.26
C GLY A 21 -24.38 14.71 19.27
N ALA A 22 -25.13 14.07 18.36
CA ALA A 22 -24.57 13.23 17.32
C ALA A 22 -24.17 14.06 16.08
N THR A 23 -22.88 14.04 15.73
CA THR A 23 -22.33 14.72 14.54
C THR A 23 -21.90 13.70 13.49
N ALA A 24 -22.42 13.83 12.28
CA ALA A 24 -21.88 13.12 11.13
C ALA A 24 -20.63 13.85 10.62
N SER A 25 -19.61 13.11 10.21
CA SER A 25 -18.38 13.65 9.63
C SER A 25 -17.95 12.83 8.42
N LEU A 26 -17.21 13.46 7.52
CA LEU A 26 -16.69 12.81 6.31
C LEU A 26 -15.30 12.23 6.61
N GLY A 27 -15.11 10.92 6.39
CA GLY A 27 -13.82 10.24 6.57
C GLY A 27 -12.69 10.83 5.70
N PRO A 28 -11.43 10.43 5.93
CA PRO A 28 -10.26 11.00 5.25
C PRO A 28 -10.31 10.82 3.73
N ASP A 29 -9.48 11.54 3.00
CA ASP A 29 -9.38 11.49 1.53
C ASP A 29 -8.53 10.29 1.05
N ALA A 30 -8.82 9.12 1.63
CA ALA A 30 -8.00 7.91 1.60
C ALA A 30 -8.85 6.63 1.85
N THR A 31 -8.22 5.46 1.81
CA THR A 31 -8.80 4.15 2.16
C THR A 31 -7.80 3.32 2.99
N GLY A 32 -8.14 2.09 3.38
CA GLY A 32 -7.20 1.16 4.06
C GLY A 32 -5.93 0.85 3.26
N VAL A 33 -5.97 0.92 1.91
CA VAL A 33 -4.76 0.80 1.05
C VAL A 33 -3.86 2.04 1.15
N GLY A 34 -4.36 3.14 1.71
CA GLY A 34 -3.57 4.33 2.01
C GLY A 34 -2.63 4.16 3.22
N TRP A 35 -2.68 3.04 3.94
CA TRP A 35 -1.81 2.77 5.09
C TRP A 35 -0.38 2.48 4.59
N VAL A 36 0.49 3.50 4.61
CA VAL A 36 1.82 3.43 3.96
C VAL A 36 3.00 3.40 4.92
N TYR A 37 2.78 3.74 6.20
CA TYR A 37 3.85 3.73 7.21
C TYR A 37 3.27 3.60 8.63
N GLU A 38 3.65 2.55 9.34
CA GLU A 38 3.27 2.32 10.75
C GLU A 38 4.50 2.49 11.65
N TYR A 39 4.29 2.95 12.88
CA TYR A 39 5.35 3.05 13.88
C TYR A 39 4.83 2.95 15.32
N ALA A 40 5.63 2.32 16.18
CA ALA A 40 5.46 2.34 17.64
C ALA A 40 6.36 3.40 18.29
N LEU A 41 5.88 3.96 19.40
CA LEU A 41 6.62 4.83 20.31
C LEU A 41 6.95 4.02 21.57
N VAL A 42 8.24 3.93 21.90
CA VAL A 42 8.76 3.13 23.01
C VAL A 42 9.81 3.93 23.76
N ASP A 43 9.68 4.04 25.08
CA ASP A 43 10.74 4.52 25.96
C ASP A 43 11.27 3.39 26.85
N ARG A 44 12.38 2.77 26.41
CA ARG A 44 13.07 1.73 27.19
C ARG A 44 13.76 2.28 28.46
N THR A 45 13.77 3.59 28.70
CA THR A 45 14.28 4.20 29.94
C THR A 45 13.22 4.35 31.03
N GLY A 46 11.93 4.11 30.73
CA GLY A 46 10.84 4.18 31.70
C GLY A 46 10.54 5.58 32.24
N ARG A 47 10.99 6.64 31.58
CA ARG A 47 10.67 8.03 31.94
C ARG A 47 9.29 8.46 31.43
N HIS A 48 8.82 7.84 30.34
CA HIS A 48 7.52 8.13 29.74
C HIS A 48 6.59 6.91 29.76
N ASP A 49 5.38 7.11 30.30
CA ASP A 49 4.30 6.12 30.31
C ASP A 49 3.44 6.14 29.01
N LEU A 50 2.52 5.19 28.89
CA LEU A 50 1.62 5.04 27.73
C LEU A 50 0.70 6.24 27.48
N ALA A 51 0.40 7.05 28.50
CA ALA A 51 -0.41 8.25 28.35
C ALA A 51 0.44 9.46 27.93
N GLN A 52 1.70 9.54 28.39
CA GLN A 52 2.67 10.52 27.89
C GLN A 52 3.05 10.25 26.43
N LEU A 53 3.36 9.00 26.07
CA LEU A 53 3.64 8.60 24.69
C LEU A 53 2.42 8.80 23.77
N ARG A 54 1.21 8.50 24.24
CA ARG A 54 -0.02 8.81 23.49
C ARG A 54 -0.27 10.31 23.36
N SER A 55 0.08 11.11 24.37
CA SER A 55 -0.01 12.58 24.29
C SER A 55 1.00 13.17 23.30
N LEU A 56 2.23 12.65 23.25
CA LEU A 56 3.25 13.00 22.26
C LEU A 56 2.77 12.65 20.83
N GLN A 57 2.12 11.50 20.66
CA GLN A 57 1.51 11.13 19.38
C GLN A 57 0.40 12.12 18.97
N ASP A 58 -0.59 12.32 19.84
CA ASP A 58 -1.83 13.03 19.48
C ASP A 58 -1.64 14.56 19.37
N TRP A 59 -0.70 15.15 20.10
CA TRP A 59 -0.51 16.61 20.20
C TRP A 59 0.78 17.13 19.55
N PHE A 60 1.73 16.28 19.17
CA PHE A 60 2.95 16.69 18.47
C PHE A 60 3.10 15.95 17.14
N LEU A 61 3.38 14.64 17.16
CA LEU A 61 3.70 13.88 15.93
C LEU A 61 2.57 13.87 14.91
N ARG A 62 1.30 13.78 15.36
CA ARG A 62 0.12 13.89 14.49
C ARG A 62 0.09 15.20 13.71
N TYR A 63 0.43 16.33 14.33
CA TYR A 63 0.41 17.64 13.68
C TYR A 63 1.59 17.79 12.73
N GLU A 64 2.80 17.47 13.19
CA GLU A 64 4.03 17.48 12.39
C GLU A 64 3.89 16.66 11.11
N LEU A 65 3.52 15.39 11.22
CA LEU A 65 3.47 14.46 10.08
C LEU A 65 2.26 14.71 9.17
N LYS A 66 1.22 15.40 9.64
CA LYS A 66 0.08 15.85 8.81
C LYS A 66 0.42 17.04 7.91
N THR A 67 1.54 17.75 8.15
CA THR A 67 2.05 18.77 7.21
C THR A 67 2.67 18.16 5.94
N VAL A 68 3.07 16.89 5.98
CA VAL A 68 3.83 16.24 4.91
C VAL A 68 2.97 16.12 3.63
N PRO A 69 3.45 16.60 2.47
CA PRO A 69 2.71 16.51 1.21
C PRO A 69 2.27 15.08 0.87
N GLY A 70 1.00 14.93 0.49
CA GLY A 70 0.42 13.64 0.10
C GLY A 70 -0.16 12.81 1.26
N VAL A 71 0.11 13.17 2.52
CA VAL A 71 -0.65 12.64 3.67
C VAL A 71 -2.11 13.12 3.60
N ALA A 72 -3.04 12.28 4.06
CA ALA A 72 -4.43 12.63 4.30
C ALA A 72 -4.74 12.66 5.80
N GLU A 73 -4.25 11.67 6.55
CA GLU A 73 -4.46 11.55 7.99
C GLU A 73 -3.26 10.88 8.68
N VAL A 74 -3.06 11.21 9.95
CA VAL A 74 -2.09 10.55 10.85
C VAL A 74 -2.89 9.94 11.99
N ALA A 75 -3.31 8.69 11.79
CA ALA A 75 -4.11 7.95 12.74
C ALA A 75 -3.25 7.58 13.96
N SER A 76 -3.89 7.39 15.11
CA SER A 76 -3.19 7.09 16.36
C SER A 76 -3.73 5.78 16.94
N ILE A 77 -2.81 4.89 17.29
CA ILE A 77 -3.07 3.46 17.53
C ILE A 77 -2.50 3.08 18.90
N GLY A 78 -3.26 2.27 19.66
CA GLY A 78 -2.92 1.91 21.04
C GLY A 78 -2.75 3.11 22.00
N GLY A 79 -1.87 2.93 22.99
CA GLY A 79 -1.63 3.86 24.08
C GLY A 79 -2.81 3.98 25.06
N MET A 80 -2.81 5.08 25.83
CA MET A 80 -3.89 5.44 26.74
C MET A 80 -4.16 6.95 26.64
N VAL A 81 -5.41 7.35 26.38
CA VAL A 81 -5.78 8.78 26.42
C VAL A 81 -5.96 9.20 27.88
N ARG A 82 -5.30 10.29 28.30
CA ARG A 82 -5.39 10.81 29.68
C ARG A 82 -6.76 11.44 29.92
N GLN A 83 -7.53 10.87 30.85
CA GLN A 83 -8.84 11.37 31.26
C GLN A 83 -8.82 11.84 32.73
N TYR A 84 -9.45 12.98 33.00
CA TYR A 84 -9.83 13.36 34.37
C TYR A 84 -11.12 12.63 34.74
N GLN A 85 -11.05 11.77 35.75
CA GLN A 85 -12.14 10.92 36.20
C GLN A 85 -12.71 11.43 37.51
N VAL A 86 -14.00 11.77 37.51
CA VAL A 86 -14.76 12.16 38.70
C VAL A 86 -15.61 10.97 39.13
N VAL A 87 -15.10 10.20 40.07
CA VAL A 87 -15.78 9.00 40.59
C VAL A 87 -16.70 9.43 41.74
N LEU A 88 -17.97 9.65 41.43
CA LEU A 88 -19.00 10.04 42.41
C LEU A 88 -19.27 8.92 43.41
N ASP A 89 -19.37 9.27 44.69
CA ASP A 89 -19.72 8.38 45.79
C ASP A 89 -21.24 8.47 46.08
N PRO A 90 -22.05 7.42 45.83
CA PRO A 90 -23.49 7.46 46.04
C PRO A 90 -23.90 7.70 47.50
N THR A 91 -23.12 7.21 48.46
CA THR A 91 -23.39 7.35 49.89
C THR A 91 -23.15 8.79 50.34
N LYS A 92 -22.06 9.42 49.86
CA LYS A 92 -21.80 10.85 50.14
C LYS A 92 -22.79 11.76 49.41
N LEU A 93 -23.14 11.48 48.15
CA LEU A 93 -24.17 12.23 47.42
C LEU A 93 -25.50 12.26 48.20
N ALA A 94 -25.91 11.11 48.74
CA ALA A 94 -27.09 11.02 49.61
C ALA A 94 -26.91 11.84 50.91
N ALA A 95 -25.78 11.69 51.61
CA ALA A 95 -25.51 12.36 52.89
C ALA A 95 -25.49 13.90 52.79
N TYR A 96 -24.91 14.47 51.72
CA TYR A 96 -24.90 15.93 51.47
C TYR A 96 -26.17 16.43 50.77
N GLY A 97 -27.08 15.53 50.36
CA GLY A 97 -28.30 15.87 49.62
C GLY A 97 -28.00 16.54 48.28
N VAL A 98 -27.15 15.92 47.46
CA VAL A 98 -26.70 16.38 46.15
C VAL A 98 -26.98 15.29 45.11
N THR A 99 -27.52 15.64 43.95
CA THR A 99 -27.83 14.68 42.87
C THR A 99 -26.69 14.58 41.86
N GLN A 100 -26.61 13.45 41.13
CA GLN A 100 -25.69 13.27 40.00
C GLN A 100 -25.86 14.39 38.95
N ALA A 101 -27.10 14.82 38.70
CA ALA A 101 -27.40 15.92 37.78
C ALA A 101 -26.79 17.24 38.29
N ALA A 102 -26.97 17.59 39.57
CA ALA A 102 -26.38 18.79 40.15
C ALA A 102 -24.84 18.79 40.09
N ALA A 103 -24.19 17.65 40.34
CA ALA A 103 -22.74 17.51 40.17
C ALA A 103 -22.30 17.69 38.71
N THR A 104 -23.05 17.11 37.76
CA THR A 104 -22.82 17.22 36.32
C THR A 104 -22.96 18.67 35.83
N ASP A 105 -23.98 19.38 36.29
CA ASP A 105 -24.28 20.75 35.86
C ASP A 105 -23.46 21.81 36.61
N ALA A 106 -22.86 21.47 37.75
CA ALA A 106 -21.77 22.26 38.33
C ALA A 106 -20.49 22.14 37.47
N LEU A 107 -20.07 20.91 37.12
CA LEU A 107 -18.90 20.66 36.28
C LEU A 107 -18.99 21.35 34.91
N LYS A 108 -20.14 21.30 34.23
CA LYS A 108 -20.37 21.99 32.95
C LYS A 108 -20.17 23.51 33.03
N ARG A 109 -20.50 24.13 34.17
CA ARG A 109 -20.37 25.58 34.40
C ARG A 109 -18.98 25.99 34.89
N ALA A 110 -18.24 25.08 35.51
CA ALA A 110 -16.96 25.36 36.17
C ALA A 110 -15.72 25.26 35.26
N ASN A 111 -15.87 25.02 33.96
CA ASN A 111 -14.77 24.86 33.01
C ASN A 111 -14.94 25.73 31.75
N GLN A 112 -14.99 27.05 31.93
CA GLN A 112 -15.25 28.04 30.88
C GLN A 112 -14.45 29.33 31.15
N GLU A 113 -14.05 30.05 30.10
CA GLU A 113 -13.53 31.43 30.21
C GLU A 113 -14.53 32.44 29.64
N ALA A 114 -14.51 33.67 30.16
CA ALA A 114 -15.38 34.75 29.71
C ALA A 114 -14.57 36.01 29.38
N GLY A 115 -14.91 36.67 28.27
CA GLY A 115 -14.43 38.01 27.94
C GLY A 115 -15.36 39.08 28.50
N GLY A 116 -14.80 40.10 29.15
CA GLY A 116 -15.52 41.23 29.74
C GLY A 116 -15.52 42.49 28.87
N SER A 117 -15.32 42.34 27.55
CA SER A 117 -15.00 43.45 26.61
C SER A 117 -13.66 44.14 26.92
N VAL A 118 -13.43 45.32 26.34
CA VAL A 118 -12.34 46.24 26.67
C VAL A 118 -12.79 47.32 27.64
N VAL A 119 -11.86 47.82 28.45
CA VAL A 119 -11.99 49.06 29.23
C VAL A 119 -10.89 50.02 28.76
N GLU A 120 -11.27 51.21 28.32
CA GLU A 120 -10.32 52.25 27.92
C GLU A 120 -9.83 53.02 29.17
N ALA A 121 -8.51 53.19 29.31
CA ALA A 121 -7.92 54.00 30.38
C ALA A 121 -6.58 54.58 29.92
N GLY A 122 -6.47 55.92 29.90
CA GLY A 122 -5.23 56.61 29.54
C GLY A 122 -4.77 56.34 28.10
N GLU A 123 -5.68 56.47 27.13
CA GLU A 123 -5.44 56.26 25.69
C GLU A 123 -5.03 54.82 25.32
N ALA A 124 -5.28 53.84 26.20
CA ALA A 124 -5.03 52.42 25.97
C ALA A 124 -6.27 51.56 26.29
N GLU A 125 -6.52 50.54 25.45
CA GLU A 125 -7.56 49.53 25.67
C GLU A 125 -7.04 48.35 26.50
N TYR A 126 -7.71 48.06 27.62
CA TYR A 126 -7.43 46.90 28.47
C TYR A 126 -8.49 45.81 28.26
N ILE A 127 -8.09 44.68 27.67
CA ILE A 127 -8.98 43.53 27.46
C ILE A 127 -9.26 42.85 28.81
N VAL A 128 -10.52 42.84 29.22
CA VAL A 128 -10.97 42.14 30.43
C VAL A 128 -11.19 40.66 30.11
N ARG A 129 -10.50 39.76 30.83
CA ARG A 129 -10.62 38.30 30.69
C ARG A 129 -10.77 37.65 32.06
N ALA A 130 -11.86 36.91 32.26
CA ALA A 130 -12.08 36.07 33.43
C ALA A 130 -11.63 34.63 33.14
N SER A 131 -10.65 34.15 33.90
CA SER A 131 -10.15 32.78 33.83
C SER A 131 -11.04 31.79 34.58
N GLY A 132 -11.40 30.68 33.95
CA GLY A 132 -12.21 29.61 34.59
C GLY A 132 -12.05 28.23 33.95
N TYR A 133 -10.90 27.96 33.32
CA TYR A 133 -10.54 26.59 32.90
C TYR A 133 -9.92 25.79 34.05
N LEU A 134 -10.36 24.54 34.20
CA LEU A 134 -9.81 23.56 35.14
C LEU A 134 -8.49 22.99 34.59
N LYS A 135 -7.40 23.12 35.35
CA LYS A 135 -6.03 22.76 34.98
C LYS A 135 -5.43 21.71 35.92
N SER A 136 -5.72 21.83 37.22
CA SER A 136 -5.24 20.92 38.28
C SER A 136 -6.35 19.99 38.79
N LEU A 137 -5.98 18.95 39.54
CA LEU A 137 -6.96 18.08 40.23
C LEU A 137 -7.69 18.80 41.37
N ASP A 138 -7.08 19.84 41.94
CA ASP A 138 -7.66 20.62 43.02
C ASP A 138 -8.71 21.62 42.51
N ASP A 139 -8.53 22.16 41.30
CA ASP A 139 -9.54 22.97 40.61
C ASP A 139 -10.85 22.17 40.45
N PHE A 140 -10.75 20.87 40.10
CA PHE A 140 -11.89 19.96 40.05
C PHE A 140 -12.47 19.67 41.43
N ARG A 141 -11.65 19.48 42.47
CA ARG A 141 -12.13 19.24 43.84
C ARG A 141 -12.91 20.43 44.38
N ASP A 142 -12.50 21.64 44.05
CA ASP A 142 -13.05 22.90 44.57
C ASP A 142 -14.33 23.38 43.86
N VAL A 143 -14.79 22.71 42.80
CA VAL A 143 -16.05 23.00 42.13
C VAL A 143 -17.22 23.00 43.13
N PRO A 144 -17.90 24.15 43.36
CA PRO A 144 -18.98 24.23 44.35
C PRO A 144 -20.27 23.63 43.80
N LEU A 145 -20.88 22.71 44.54
CA LEU A 145 -22.10 22.01 44.15
C LEU A 145 -23.36 22.64 44.77
N LYS A 146 -23.26 23.05 46.04
CA LYS A 146 -24.36 23.54 46.87
C LYS A 146 -23.79 24.34 48.04
N VAL A 147 -24.55 25.31 48.57
CA VAL A 147 -24.20 25.98 49.84
C VAL A 147 -25.22 25.56 50.90
N ALA A 148 -24.75 25.20 52.08
CA ALA A 148 -25.57 24.81 53.23
C ALA A 148 -25.05 25.53 54.49
N GLY A 149 -25.89 26.33 55.15
CA GLY A 149 -25.49 27.08 56.36
C GLY A 149 -24.33 28.07 56.15
N GLY A 150 -24.08 28.51 54.91
CA GLY A 150 -22.92 29.34 54.54
C GLY A 150 -21.65 28.56 54.16
N ILE A 151 -21.62 27.24 54.38
CA ILE A 151 -20.51 26.38 53.97
C ILE A 151 -20.79 25.82 52.56
N PRO A 152 -19.86 25.96 51.60
CA PRO A 152 -20.00 25.33 50.28
C PRO A 152 -19.63 23.84 50.35
N VAL A 153 -20.55 22.98 49.91
CA VAL A 153 -20.26 21.58 49.57
C VAL A 153 -19.56 21.57 48.20
N ARG A 154 -18.34 21.04 48.17
CA ARG A 154 -17.46 20.97 47.00
C ARG A 154 -17.56 19.60 46.33
N LEU A 155 -17.06 19.47 45.10
CA LEU A 155 -17.04 18.18 44.40
C LEU A 155 -16.14 17.15 45.10
N GLY A 156 -15.04 17.59 45.73
CA GLY A 156 -14.17 16.74 46.54
C GLY A 156 -14.86 16.11 47.76
N ASP A 157 -15.96 16.70 48.27
CA ASP A 157 -16.72 16.15 49.40
C ASP A 157 -17.54 14.92 48.99
N VAL A 158 -17.93 14.81 47.71
CA VAL A 158 -18.84 13.77 47.19
C VAL A 158 -18.25 12.90 46.08
N ALA A 159 -17.00 13.13 45.68
CA ALA A 159 -16.34 12.40 44.60
C ALA A 159 -14.84 12.18 44.86
N THR A 160 -14.31 11.10 44.29
CA THR A 160 -12.86 10.91 44.13
C THR A 160 -12.46 11.47 42.77
N ILE A 161 -11.65 12.53 42.74
CA ILE A 161 -11.10 13.13 41.52
C ILE A 161 -9.70 12.55 41.29
N GLN A 162 -9.53 11.82 40.20
CA GLN A 162 -8.29 11.13 39.81
C GLN A 162 -7.95 11.33 38.33
N VAL A 163 -6.73 10.98 37.93
CA VAL A 163 -6.35 10.81 36.51
C VAL A 163 -6.36 9.32 36.19
N GLY A 164 -6.96 8.95 35.06
CA GLY A 164 -6.96 7.57 34.56
C GLY A 164 -7.02 7.50 33.02
N PRO A 165 -7.01 6.30 32.44
CA PRO A 165 -7.19 6.12 31.00
C PRO A 165 -8.66 6.30 30.59
N GLU A 166 -8.88 6.85 29.40
CA GLU A 166 -10.17 6.74 28.70
C GLU A 166 -10.46 5.29 28.28
N MET A 167 -11.73 4.96 27.99
CA MET A 167 -12.13 3.66 27.45
C MET A 167 -11.42 3.37 26.12
N ARG A 168 -10.55 2.36 26.12
CA ARG A 168 -9.71 1.97 24.98
C ARG A 168 -10.54 1.38 23.84
N ARG A 169 -10.41 1.95 22.65
CA ARG A 169 -11.02 1.46 21.38
C ARG A 169 -10.07 0.64 20.52
N GLY A 170 -8.78 0.69 20.84
CA GLY A 170 -7.77 -0.20 20.31
C GLY A 170 -6.63 -0.41 21.32
N VAL A 171 -5.96 -1.54 21.21
CA VAL A 171 -4.72 -1.90 21.91
C VAL A 171 -3.63 -2.04 20.85
N ALA A 172 -2.40 -1.66 21.18
CA ALA A 172 -1.22 -1.94 20.35
C ALA A 172 -0.11 -2.57 21.19
N GLU A 173 0.64 -3.48 20.58
CA GLU A 173 1.73 -4.27 21.19
C GLU A 173 2.97 -4.21 20.31
N LEU A 174 4.15 -4.48 20.86
CA LEU A 174 5.39 -4.60 20.09
C LEU A 174 6.23 -5.80 20.57
N ASN A 175 6.49 -6.74 19.66
CA ASN A 175 7.33 -7.93 19.82
C ASN A 175 6.94 -8.91 20.94
N GLY A 176 5.78 -8.76 21.57
CA GLY A 176 5.44 -9.47 22.81
C GLY A 176 6.13 -8.90 24.06
N GLU A 177 6.80 -7.75 23.96
CA GLU A 177 7.55 -7.13 25.06
C GLU A 177 6.67 -6.22 25.93
N GLY A 178 5.58 -5.67 25.39
CA GLY A 178 4.70 -4.74 26.08
C GLY A 178 3.71 -4.04 25.16
N GLU A 179 2.64 -3.49 25.76
CA GLU A 179 1.77 -2.55 25.05
C GLU A 179 2.53 -1.25 24.69
N VAL A 180 2.11 -0.59 23.62
CA VAL A 180 2.72 0.65 23.10
C VAL A 180 1.66 1.68 22.70
N ALA A 181 2.09 2.92 22.50
CA ALA A 181 1.36 3.90 21.68
C ALA A 181 2.05 3.99 20.31
N GLY A 182 1.31 4.27 19.24
CA GLY A 182 1.87 4.36 17.90
C GLY A 182 1.08 5.25 16.96
N GLY A 183 1.55 5.35 15.72
CA GLY A 183 0.91 6.08 14.64
C GLY A 183 0.90 5.33 13.32
N VAL A 184 -0.13 5.61 12.51
CA VAL A 184 -0.26 5.10 11.14
C VAL A 184 -0.42 6.29 10.20
N ILE A 185 0.43 6.37 9.19
CA ILE A 185 0.33 7.39 8.14
C ILE A 185 -0.60 6.89 7.04
N VAL A 186 -1.70 7.62 6.86
CA VAL A 186 -2.70 7.35 5.83
C VAL A 186 -2.47 8.34 4.67
N MET A 187 -1.90 7.82 3.57
CA MET A 187 -1.71 8.53 2.32
C MET A 187 -3.04 8.82 1.62
N ARG A 188 -3.11 9.99 0.96
CA ARG A 188 -4.22 10.41 0.11
C ARG A 188 -4.36 9.55 -1.15
N SER A 189 -5.60 9.17 -1.49
CA SER A 189 -5.92 8.41 -2.70
C SER A 189 -5.30 9.04 -3.96
N GLY A 190 -4.56 8.23 -4.74
CA GLY A 190 -3.92 8.66 -5.98
C GLY A 190 -2.60 9.42 -5.82
N LYS A 191 -1.99 9.42 -4.63
CA LYS A 191 -0.60 9.88 -4.43
C LYS A 191 0.41 8.72 -4.49
N ASN A 192 1.69 9.06 -4.59
CA ASN A 192 2.79 8.09 -4.70
C ASN A 192 3.24 7.66 -3.30
N ALA A 193 2.98 6.39 -2.95
CA ALA A 193 3.31 5.84 -1.63
C ALA A 193 4.78 6.02 -1.27
N ARG A 194 5.70 5.80 -2.22
CA ARG A 194 7.14 5.89 -1.94
C ARG A 194 7.62 7.34 -1.77
N GLU A 195 6.98 8.29 -2.46
CA GLU A 195 7.21 9.73 -2.25
C GLU A 195 6.78 10.16 -0.85
N VAL A 196 5.56 9.77 -0.45
CA VAL A 196 5.03 10.06 0.89
C VAL A 196 5.84 9.37 1.99
N ILE A 197 6.20 8.09 1.85
CA ILE A 197 7.09 7.39 2.79
C ILE A 197 8.45 8.07 2.87
N GLY A 198 9.03 8.50 1.73
CA GLY A 198 10.30 9.21 1.70
C GLY A 198 10.25 10.55 2.43
N ALA A 199 9.17 11.31 2.27
CA ALA A 199 8.96 12.60 2.95
C ALA A 199 8.57 12.43 4.44
N VAL A 200 7.82 11.37 4.78
CA VAL A 200 7.50 11.00 6.18
C VAL A 200 8.76 10.59 6.92
N LYS A 201 9.60 9.74 6.31
CA LYS A 201 10.92 9.40 6.86
C LYS A 201 11.74 10.67 6.98
N ALA A 202 11.92 11.45 5.92
CA ALA A 202 12.63 12.73 6.00
C ALA A 202 12.07 13.71 7.06
N ARG A 203 10.78 13.69 7.41
CA ARG A 203 10.22 14.53 8.51
C ARG A 203 10.41 13.91 9.90
N LEU A 204 10.22 12.61 10.06
CA LEU A 204 10.64 11.87 11.27
C LEU A 204 12.15 12.03 11.49
N ASP A 205 12.90 12.14 10.41
CA ASP A 205 14.32 12.38 10.28
C ASP A 205 14.60 13.88 9.96
N GLU A 206 13.71 14.79 10.32
CA GLU A 206 14.02 16.20 10.62
C GLU A 206 13.93 16.37 12.14
N LEU A 207 12.92 15.73 12.72
CA LEU A 207 12.84 15.39 14.15
C LEU A 207 13.97 14.42 14.60
N LYS A 208 14.77 13.82 13.69
CA LYS A 208 15.91 12.90 13.97
C LYS A 208 17.16 12.95 13.04
N HIS A 209 17.09 13.58 11.85
CA HIS A 209 18.16 13.81 10.81
C HIS A 209 18.42 12.76 9.66
N GLY A 210 17.78 12.91 8.46
CA GLY A 210 18.32 12.67 7.09
C GLY A 210 17.80 11.59 6.07
N LEU A 211 16.73 11.86 5.27
CA LEU A 211 16.44 11.32 3.88
C LEU A 211 16.24 9.77 3.67
N GLY A 212 15.98 9.11 2.50
CA GLY A 212 15.66 9.37 1.05
C GLY A 212 15.94 8.08 0.19
N VAL A 213 15.56 7.77 -1.09
CA VAL A 213 14.61 8.25 -2.14
C VAL A 213 14.15 7.03 -3.05
N ASN A 214 13.71 7.15 -4.34
CA ASN A 214 12.61 6.32 -4.91
C ASN A 214 12.65 5.66 -6.35
N ALA A 215 11.91 4.54 -6.52
CA ALA A 215 11.49 3.86 -7.78
C ALA A 215 10.28 2.88 -7.58
N ASN A 216 9.58 2.42 -8.64
CA ASN A 216 8.44 1.46 -8.60
C ASN A 216 8.57 0.27 -9.60
N ILE A 217 7.80 -0.81 -9.41
CA ILE A 217 7.92 -2.10 -10.13
C ILE A 217 6.96 -2.25 -11.33
N MET A 218 5.66 -1.98 -11.18
CA MET A 218 4.64 -2.40 -12.17
C MET A 218 4.80 -1.75 -13.56
N SER A 219 5.28 -0.51 -13.63
CA SER A 219 5.53 0.15 -14.93
C SER A 219 6.73 -0.42 -15.68
N LEU A 220 7.67 -1.10 -15.00
CA LEU A 220 8.83 -1.74 -15.62
C LEU A 220 8.46 -3.05 -16.32
N GLY A 221 7.48 -3.79 -15.79
CA GLY A 221 7.04 -5.07 -16.37
C GLY A 221 6.50 -4.95 -17.80
N GLY A 222 5.79 -3.87 -18.11
CA GLY A 222 5.26 -3.63 -19.46
C GLY A 222 6.35 -3.37 -20.50
N ILE A 223 7.43 -2.69 -20.09
CA ILE A 223 8.62 -2.46 -20.92
C ILE A 223 9.36 -3.78 -21.13
N ALA A 224 9.54 -4.58 -20.07
CA ALA A 224 10.22 -5.88 -20.15
C ALA A 224 9.54 -6.84 -21.14
N ILE A 225 8.20 -6.90 -21.14
CA ILE A 225 7.43 -7.71 -22.10
C ILE A 225 7.55 -7.16 -23.54
N ALA A 226 7.62 -5.84 -23.71
CA ALA A 226 7.73 -5.22 -25.03
C ALA A 226 9.10 -5.47 -25.70
N ILE A 227 10.21 -5.46 -24.95
CA ILE A 227 11.57 -5.53 -25.51
C ILE A 227 11.77 -6.69 -26.49
N GLY A 228 11.29 -7.90 -26.17
CA GLY A 228 11.44 -9.06 -27.07
C GLY A 228 10.82 -8.84 -28.45
N ALA A 229 9.59 -8.31 -28.51
CA ALA A 229 8.89 -8.06 -29.76
C ALA A 229 9.35 -6.78 -30.48
N MET A 230 9.89 -5.79 -29.75
CA MET A 230 10.50 -4.60 -30.35
C MET A 230 11.83 -4.93 -31.06
N VAL A 231 12.64 -5.83 -30.49
CA VAL A 231 13.94 -6.22 -31.07
C VAL A 231 13.77 -7.14 -32.28
N ASP A 232 12.79 -8.05 -32.26
CA ASP A 232 12.53 -9.00 -33.36
C ASP A 232 12.41 -8.32 -34.73
N ALA A 233 11.60 -7.26 -34.84
CA ALA A 233 11.44 -6.52 -36.10
C ALA A 233 12.74 -5.84 -36.58
N ALA A 234 13.63 -5.42 -35.67
CA ALA A 234 14.95 -4.92 -36.06
C ALA A 234 15.86 -6.05 -36.53
N VAL A 235 15.82 -7.23 -35.88
CA VAL A 235 16.60 -8.41 -36.27
C VAL A 235 16.18 -8.92 -37.64
N VAL A 236 14.89 -9.10 -37.90
CA VAL A 236 14.37 -9.56 -39.20
C VAL A 236 14.74 -8.59 -40.33
N MET A 237 14.66 -7.29 -40.08
CA MET A 237 15.08 -6.26 -41.05
C MET A 237 16.59 -6.33 -41.34
N ILE A 238 17.42 -6.48 -40.30
CA ILE A 238 18.88 -6.59 -40.40
C ILE A 238 19.28 -7.88 -41.14
N GLU A 239 18.64 -9.01 -40.85
CA GLU A 239 18.91 -10.29 -41.51
C GLU A 239 18.57 -10.23 -43.01
N ASN A 240 17.42 -9.67 -43.39
CA ASN A 240 17.08 -9.56 -44.81
C ASN A 240 18.08 -8.69 -45.59
N ALA A 241 18.60 -7.61 -44.97
CA ALA A 241 19.67 -6.84 -45.60
C ALA A 241 21.00 -7.59 -45.65
N HIS A 242 21.35 -8.40 -44.65
CA HIS A 242 22.51 -9.29 -44.76
C HIS A 242 22.36 -10.24 -45.94
N LYS A 243 21.17 -10.84 -46.15
CA LYS A 243 20.88 -11.66 -47.34
C LYS A 243 20.98 -10.89 -48.65
N HIS A 244 20.51 -9.64 -48.72
CA HIS A 244 20.61 -8.83 -49.94
C HIS A 244 22.04 -8.41 -50.27
N LEU A 245 22.84 -8.09 -49.25
CA LEU A 245 24.25 -7.77 -49.40
C LEU A 245 25.09 -9.02 -49.74
N GLU A 246 24.76 -10.18 -49.17
CA GLU A 246 25.34 -11.50 -49.49
C GLU A 246 25.07 -11.88 -50.97
N ARG A 247 23.81 -11.82 -51.41
CA ARG A 247 23.42 -12.04 -52.82
C ARG A 247 24.18 -11.09 -53.76
N TRP A 248 24.13 -9.78 -53.50
CA TRP A 248 24.79 -8.80 -54.35
C TRP A 248 26.30 -9.04 -54.47
N ALA A 249 26.97 -9.43 -53.38
CA ALA A 249 28.40 -9.74 -53.38
C ALA A 249 28.75 -11.04 -54.11
N HIS A 250 27.82 -12.01 -54.17
CA HIS A 250 27.93 -13.20 -55.01
C HIS A 250 27.71 -12.88 -56.50
N ASP A 251 26.73 -12.02 -56.82
CA ASP A 251 26.38 -11.63 -58.19
C ASP A 251 27.40 -10.65 -58.81
N ASN A 252 28.12 -9.87 -57.98
CA ASN A 252 29.07 -8.83 -58.41
C ASN A 252 30.49 -9.09 -57.84
N PRO A 253 31.12 -10.23 -58.16
CA PRO A 253 32.40 -10.64 -57.56
C PRO A 253 33.51 -9.62 -57.84
N GLY A 254 34.15 -9.14 -56.77
CA GLY A 254 35.27 -8.19 -56.84
C GLY A 254 34.88 -6.71 -56.84
N VAL A 255 33.59 -6.35 -56.98
CA VAL A 255 33.14 -4.95 -56.92
C VAL A 255 32.93 -4.51 -55.48
N ALA A 256 33.51 -3.39 -55.07
CA ALA A 256 33.31 -2.84 -53.73
C ALA A 256 31.97 -2.08 -53.65
N LEU A 257 31.04 -2.57 -52.82
CA LEU A 257 29.73 -1.94 -52.60
C LEU A 257 29.87 -0.61 -51.84
N ALA A 258 29.92 0.51 -52.58
CA ALA A 258 30.11 1.85 -52.07
C ALA A 258 29.02 2.83 -52.52
N GLY A 259 28.95 3.98 -51.83
CA GLY A 259 28.11 5.12 -52.23
C GLY A 259 26.63 4.78 -52.45
N GLU A 260 26.08 5.25 -53.56
CA GLU A 260 24.65 5.10 -53.89
C GLU A 260 24.22 3.64 -54.08
N ALA A 261 25.07 2.78 -54.65
CA ALA A 261 24.77 1.37 -54.87
C ALA A 261 24.47 0.63 -53.55
N ARG A 262 25.24 0.94 -52.49
CA ARG A 262 25.00 0.44 -51.13
C ARG A 262 23.62 0.83 -50.61
N TRP A 263 23.26 2.10 -50.71
CA TRP A 263 21.96 2.59 -50.26
C TRP A 263 20.81 1.98 -51.07
N ARG A 264 20.98 1.77 -52.37
CA ARG A 264 19.99 1.11 -53.22
C ARG A 264 19.70 -0.34 -52.78
N VAL A 265 20.73 -1.11 -52.42
CA VAL A 265 20.58 -2.49 -51.91
C VAL A 265 19.93 -2.51 -50.51
N ILE A 266 20.32 -1.62 -49.61
CA ILE A 266 19.71 -1.49 -48.27
C ILE A 266 18.23 -1.12 -48.38
N THR A 267 17.89 -0.12 -49.21
CA THR A 267 16.50 0.31 -49.41
C THR A 267 15.65 -0.81 -50.01
N ALA A 268 16.17 -1.57 -50.98
CA ALA A 268 15.45 -2.71 -51.55
C ALA A 268 15.06 -3.75 -50.48
N ALA A 269 16.04 -4.17 -49.65
CA ALA A 269 15.80 -5.11 -48.54
C ALA A 269 14.80 -4.58 -47.51
N ALA A 270 14.81 -3.26 -47.27
CA ALA A 270 13.85 -2.62 -46.36
C ALA A 270 12.44 -2.52 -46.96
N THR A 271 12.31 -2.27 -48.27
CA THR A 271 10.99 -2.19 -48.95
C THR A 271 10.28 -3.53 -49.06
N GLU A 272 11.01 -4.65 -49.13
CA GLU A 272 10.43 -5.99 -49.20
C GLU A 272 9.72 -6.39 -47.89
N VAL A 273 10.36 -6.13 -46.74
CA VAL A 273 9.93 -6.68 -45.45
C VAL A 273 9.31 -5.62 -44.52
N GLY A 274 9.58 -4.34 -44.76
CA GLY A 274 9.03 -3.21 -43.98
C GLY A 274 7.51 -3.19 -43.85
N PRO A 275 6.71 -3.35 -44.93
CA PRO A 275 5.25 -3.40 -44.83
C PRO A 275 4.75 -4.55 -43.95
N ALA A 276 5.38 -5.73 -44.06
CA ALA A 276 5.00 -6.92 -43.30
C ALA A 276 5.31 -6.75 -41.80
N LEU A 277 6.49 -6.23 -41.46
CA LEU A 277 6.87 -5.96 -40.07
C LEU A 277 6.01 -4.85 -39.45
N PHE A 278 5.76 -3.77 -40.18
CA PHE A 278 4.90 -2.68 -39.71
C PHE A 278 3.48 -3.17 -39.39
N LEU A 279 2.87 -3.94 -40.30
CA LEU A 279 1.55 -4.52 -40.08
C LEU A 279 1.55 -5.56 -38.95
N SER A 280 2.60 -6.38 -38.81
CA SER A 280 2.74 -7.33 -37.70
C SER A 280 2.79 -6.63 -36.34
N LEU A 281 3.62 -5.60 -36.19
CA LEU A 281 3.72 -4.81 -34.96
C LEU A 281 2.41 -4.06 -34.65
N LEU A 282 1.70 -3.56 -35.67
CA LEU A 282 0.36 -3.00 -35.49
C LEU A 282 -0.65 -4.06 -35.05
N ILE A 283 -0.64 -5.28 -35.60
CA ILE A 283 -1.52 -6.38 -35.15
C ILE A 283 -1.23 -6.75 -33.68
N ILE A 284 0.04 -6.81 -33.26
CA ILE A 284 0.43 -7.03 -31.86
C ILE A 284 -0.03 -5.85 -30.95
N THR A 285 -0.05 -4.63 -31.48
CA THR A 285 -0.55 -3.44 -30.78
C THR A 285 -2.08 -3.49 -30.63
N PHE A 286 -2.83 -3.74 -31.71
CA PHE A 286 -4.29 -3.78 -31.72
C PHE A 286 -4.88 -4.99 -30.97
N SER A 287 -4.21 -6.14 -30.98
CA SER A 287 -4.63 -7.34 -30.22
C SER A 287 -4.61 -7.15 -28.70
N PHE A 288 -3.96 -6.09 -28.19
CA PHE A 288 -3.97 -5.72 -26.77
C PHE A 288 -5.07 -4.71 -26.40
N ILE A 289 -5.83 -4.16 -27.36
CA ILE A 289 -6.97 -3.28 -27.06
C ILE A 289 -8.03 -3.91 -26.13
N PRO A 290 -8.38 -5.21 -26.25
CA PRO A 290 -9.34 -5.84 -25.32
C PRO A 290 -8.95 -5.76 -23.85
N VAL A 291 -7.66 -5.58 -23.51
CA VAL A 291 -7.24 -5.40 -22.10
C VAL A 291 -7.80 -4.10 -21.50
N PHE A 292 -8.09 -3.08 -22.33
CA PHE A 292 -8.73 -1.84 -21.87
C PHE A 292 -10.25 -1.96 -21.64
N SER A 293 -10.89 -3.09 -21.96
CA SER A 293 -12.29 -3.34 -21.56
C SER A 293 -12.42 -3.90 -20.14
N LEU A 294 -11.32 -4.33 -19.51
CA LEU A 294 -11.30 -4.78 -18.13
C LEU A 294 -11.68 -3.64 -17.18
N GLN A 295 -12.58 -3.90 -16.24
CA GLN A 295 -13.10 -2.92 -15.29
C GLN A 295 -12.58 -3.19 -13.86
N GLY A 296 -13.02 -2.39 -12.89
CA GLY A 296 -12.74 -2.64 -11.47
C GLY A 296 -11.26 -2.67 -11.11
N GLN A 297 -10.84 -3.74 -10.42
CA GLN A 297 -9.47 -3.96 -9.93
C GLN A 297 -8.53 -4.42 -11.05
N GLU A 298 -8.94 -5.41 -11.84
CA GLU A 298 -8.19 -5.92 -12.99
C GLU A 298 -7.81 -4.80 -13.97
N GLY A 299 -8.80 -3.97 -14.35
CA GLY A 299 -8.56 -2.84 -15.25
C GLY A 299 -7.54 -1.84 -14.71
N ARG A 300 -7.57 -1.56 -13.39
CA ARG A 300 -6.58 -0.66 -12.74
C ARG A 300 -5.17 -1.26 -12.70
N LEU A 301 -5.05 -2.58 -12.58
CA LEU A 301 -3.76 -3.28 -12.53
C LEU A 301 -3.15 -3.47 -13.92
N PHE A 302 -3.96 -3.86 -14.91
CA PHE A 302 -3.49 -4.23 -16.25
C PHE A 302 -3.50 -3.08 -17.26
N ALA A 303 -4.31 -2.02 -17.11
CA ALA A 303 -4.28 -0.90 -18.06
C ALA A 303 -2.91 -0.19 -18.14
N PRO A 304 -2.16 0.05 -17.04
CA PRO A 304 -0.80 0.61 -17.12
C PRO A 304 0.18 -0.29 -17.91
N LEU A 305 0.03 -1.62 -17.76
CA LEU A 305 0.81 -2.62 -18.51
C LEU A 305 0.45 -2.59 -20.01
N ALA A 306 -0.84 -2.49 -20.32
CA ALA A 306 -1.35 -2.38 -21.69
C ALA A 306 -0.93 -1.07 -22.36
N PHE A 307 -1.00 0.08 -21.67
CA PHE A 307 -0.53 1.36 -22.20
C PHE A 307 0.97 1.35 -22.50
N THR A 308 1.80 0.94 -21.54
CA THR A 308 3.26 0.92 -21.71
C THR A 308 3.68 0.00 -22.86
N LYS A 309 3.09 -1.20 -22.97
CA LYS A 309 3.30 -2.08 -24.14
C LYS A 309 2.80 -1.45 -25.43
N THR A 310 1.57 -0.90 -25.45
CA THR A 310 0.95 -0.31 -26.66
C THR A 310 1.80 0.81 -27.26
N TYR A 311 2.26 1.76 -26.42
CA TYR A 311 3.12 2.85 -26.87
C TYR A 311 4.52 2.38 -27.29
N ALA A 312 5.10 1.40 -26.60
CA ALA A 312 6.39 0.80 -26.97
C ALA A 312 6.31 0.10 -28.34
N MET A 313 5.29 -0.72 -28.57
CA MET A 313 5.07 -1.42 -29.83
C MET A 313 4.76 -0.47 -30.99
N ALA A 314 3.93 0.56 -30.77
CA ALA A 314 3.65 1.59 -31.78
C ALA A 314 4.91 2.41 -32.13
N GLY A 315 5.71 2.76 -31.12
CA GLY A 315 7.02 3.41 -31.32
C GLY A 315 7.98 2.52 -32.13
N ALA A 316 8.09 1.24 -31.78
CA ALA A 316 8.90 0.28 -32.52
C ALA A 316 8.43 0.07 -33.97
N ALA A 317 7.11 0.10 -34.22
CA ALA A 317 6.55 0.04 -35.58
C ALA A 317 6.98 1.26 -36.43
N ILE A 318 6.92 2.46 -35.88
CA ILE A 318 7.39 3.67 -36.57
C ILE A 318 8.91 3.59 -36.80
N LEU A 319 9.68 3.19 -35.79
CA LEU A 319 11.14 3.12 -35.85
C LEU A 319 11.66 2.02 -36.79
N SER A 320 10.96 0.88 -36.93
CA SER A 320 11.39 -0.23 -37.79
C SER A 320 11.32 0.09 -39.29
N VAL A 321 10.48 1.05 -39.70
CA VAL A 321 10.38 1.54 -41.09
C VAL A 321 11.17 2.84 -41.31
N THR A 322 11.45 3.62 -40.26
CA THR A 322 12.13 4.93 -40.38
C THR A 322 13.60 4.89 -39.96
N LEU A 323 13.88 4.67 -38.67
CA LEU A 323 15.22 4.79 -38.11
C LEU A 323 16.07 3.54 -38.36
N VAL A 324 15.49 2.34 -38.26
CA VAL A 324 16.22 1.08 -38.44
C VAL A 324 16.85 0.98 -39.84
N PRO A 325 16.15 1.26 -40.97
CA PRO A 325 16.74 1.27 -42.32
C PRO A 325 17.92 2.23 -42.50
N VAL A 326 17.87 3.40 -41.85
CA VAL A 326 18.97 4.38 -41.87
C VAL A 326 20.16 3.89 -41.04
N LEU A 327 19.91 3.41 -39.82
CA LEU A 327 20.97 2.93 -38.92
C LEU A 327 21.68 1.69 -39.48
N MET A 328 20.95 0.70 -40.00
CA MET A 328 21.56 -0.48 -40.62
C MET A 328 22.37 -0.12 -41.88
N GLY A 329 21.84 0.81 -42.70
CA GLY A 329 22.57 1.34 -43.87
C GLY A 329 23.83 2.12 -43.51
N TRP A 330 23.91 2.69 -42.31
CA TRP A 330 25.10 3.38 -41.78
C TRP A 330 26.06 2.45 -41.02
N LEU A 331 25.57 1.47 -40.27
CA LEU A 331 26.34 0.62 -39.34
C LEU A 331 26.89 -0.67 -39.95
N ILE A 332 26.14 -1.36 -40.84
CA ILE A 332 26.55 -2.67 -41.37
C ILE A 332 27.74 -2.48 -42.32
N ARG A 333 28.97 -2.67 -41.84
CA ARG A 333 30.22 -2.40 -42.58
C ARG A 333 31.18 -3.59 -42.50
N GLY A 334 32.03 -3.72 -43.52
CA GLY A 334 33.00 -4.81 -43.65
C GLY A 334 32.56 -5.85 -44.69
N ARG A 335 33.21 -7.01 -44.67
CA ARG A 335 32.81 -8.18 -45.47
C ARG A 335 31.78 -8.97 -44.67
N ILE A 336 30.57 -9.13 -45.21
CA ILE A 336 29.57 -10.03 -44.63
C ILE A 336 30.01 -11.47 -44.94
N PRO A 337 30.17 -12.35 -43.93
CA PRO A 337 30.50 -13.75 -44.17
C PRO A 337 29.30 -14.48 -44.76
N ALA A 338 29.53 -15.34 -45.75
CA ALA A 338 28.47 -16.15 -46.34
C ALA A 338 27.85 -17.11 -45.31
N GLU A 339 26.56 -17.38 -45.45
CA GLU A 339 25.72 -18.14 -44.51
C GLU A 339 26.32 -19.50 -44.13
N HIS A 340 26.91 -20.17 -45.12
CA HIS A 340 27.49 -21.50 -45.01
C HIS A 340 28.86 -21.52 -44.30
N GLY A 341 29.44 -20.34 -44.04
CA GLY A 341 30.69 -20.17 -43.29
C GLY A 341 30.52 -20.29 -41.77
N ASN A 342 29.30 -20.13 -41.25
CA ASN A 342 29.02 -20.35 -39.83
C ASN A 342 28.68 -21.85 -39.58
N PRO A 343 29.48 -22.60 -38.80
CA PRO A 343 29.24 -24.03 -38.56
C PRO A 343 27.92 -24.30 -37.82
N VAL A 344 27.47 -23.38 -36.95
CA VAL A 344 26.20 -23.50 -36.22
C VAL A 344 25.03 -23.43 -37.18
N ASN A 345 25.00 -22.42 -38.06
CA ASN A 345 23.91 -22.30 -39.02
C ASN A 345 23.93 -23.44 -40.04
N ARG A 346 25.12 -23.84 -40.53
CA ARG A 346 25.25 -25.01 -41.42
C ARG A 346 24.67 -26.29 -40.81
N TRP A 347 24.81 -26.49 -39.50
CA TRP A 347 24.19 -27.60 -38.78
C TRP A 347 22.66 -27.44 -38.65
N LEU A 348 22.17 -26.24 -38.28
CA LEU A 348 20.73 -25.95 -38.21
C LEU A 348 20.04 -26.16 -39.58
N THR A 349 20.60 -25.65 -40.67
CA THR A 349 20.07 -25.86 -42.04
C THR A 349 20.08 -27.34 -42.42
N ALA A 350 21.13 -28.09 -42.06
CA ALA A 350 21.24 -29.52 -42.33
C ALA A 350 20.23 -30.36 -41.52
N ALA A 351 19.92 -29.97 -40.28
CA ALA A 351 18.89 -30.59 -39.45
C ALA A 351 17.47 -30.23 -39.91
N TYR A 352 17.24 -28.99 -40.36
CA TYR A 352 15.93 -28.52 -40.80
C TYR A 352 15.52 -29.04 -42.19
N ARG A 353 16.46 -29.14 -43.15
CA ARG A 353 16.20 -29.63 -44.52
C ARG A 353 15.43 -30.96 -44.62
N PRO A 354 15.78 -32.05 -43.90
CA PRO A 354 15.01 -33.30 -43.95
C PRO A 354 13.61 -33.14 -43.34
N VAL A 355 13.45 -32.29 -42.32
CA VAL A 355 12.14 -32.04 -41.68
C VAL A 355 11.19 -31.32 -42.63
N ILE A 356 11.62 -30.21 -43.27
CA ILE A 356 10.78 -29.51 -44.24
C ILE A 356 10.49 -30.37 -45.48
N GLY A 357 11.46 -31.19 -45.93
CA GLY A 357 11.23 -32.17 -47.00
C GLY A 357 10.15 -33.20 -46.66
N TRP A 358 10.15 -33.73 -45.44
CA TRP A 358 9.10 -34.64 -44.94
C TRP A 358 7.74 -33.93 -44.82
N VAL A 359 7.73 -32.69 -44.34
CA VAL A 359 6.51 -31.87 -44.20
C VAL A 359 5.84 -31.64 -45.56
N LEU A 360 6.62 -31.25 -46.56
CA LEU A 360 6.14 -31.02 -47.94
C LEU A 360 5.70 -32.33 -48.62
N ALA A 361 6.33 -33.46 -48.30
CA ALA A 361 5.96 -34.77 -48.84
C ALA A 361 4.66 -35.36 -48.24
N LYS A 362 4.30 -34.99 -46.99
CA LYS A 362 3.13 -35.56 -46.29
C LYS A 362 2.29 -34.51 -45.53
N PRO A 363 1.83 -33.42 -46.18
CA PRO A 363 1.18 -32.30 -45.48
C PRO A 363 -0.09 -32.68 -44.71
N ARG A 364 -0.89 -33.64 -45.21
CA ARG A 364 -2.06 -34.17 -44.48
C ARG A 364 -1.67 -34.86 -43.17
N THR A 365 -0.58 -35.62 -43.16
CA THR A 365 -0.06 -36.28 -41.95
C THR A 365 0.48 -35.25 -40.95
N VAL A 366 1.12 -34.17 -41.42
CA VAL A 366 1.57 -33.06 -40.58
C VAL A 366 0.38 -32.36 -39.91
N LEU A 367 -0.68 -32.05 -40.66
CA LEU A 367 -1.88 -31.40 -40.11
C LEU A 367 -2.59 -32.28 -39.06
N VAL A 368 -2.70 -33.59 -39.31
CA VAL A 368 -3.23 -34.53 -38.30
C VAL A 368 -2.34 -34.60 -37.07
N LEU A 369 -1.01 -34.68 -37.24
CA LEU A 369 -0.07 -34.71 -36.11
C LEU A 369 -0.11 -33.41 -35.30
N ALA A 370 -0.17 -32.25 -35.96
CA ALA A 370 -0.30 -30.95 -35.31
C ALA A 370 -1.65 -30.83 -34.56
N GLY A 371 -2.74 -31.34 -35.13
CA GLY A 371 -4.04 -31.42 -34.47
C GLY A 371 -4.04 -32.34 -33.25
N LEU A 372 -3.34 -33.47 -33.30
CA LEU A 372 -3.15 -34.38 -32.16
C LEU A 372 -2.30 -33.72 -31.06
N VAL A 373 -1.18 -33.08 -31.42
CA VAL A 373 -0.35 -32.32 -30.46
C VAL A 373 -1.15 -31.19 -29.82
N PHE A 374 -1.93 -30.44 -30.61
CA PHE A 374 -2.84 -29.43 -30.08
C PHE A 374 -3.87 -30.04 -29.11
N ALA A 375 -4.47 -31.19 -29.45
CA ALA A 375 -5.38 -31.89 -28.56
C ALA A 375 -4.73 -32.34 -27.23
N THR A 376 -3.42 -32.66 -27.20
CA THR A 376 -2.73 -32.96 -25.93
C THR A 376 -2.70 -31.79 -24.96
N THR A 377 -2.85 -30.53 -25.41
CA THR A 377 -2.89 -29.35 -24.53
C THR A 377 -4.11 -29.33 -23.60
N ALA A 378 -5.17 -30.08 -23.95
CA ALA A 378 -6.35 -30.23 -23.09
C ALA A 378 -6.03 -30.96 -21.77
N TRP A 379 -4.97 -31.80 -21.73
CA TRP A 379 -4.59 -32.54 -20.52
C TRP A 379 -3.88 -31.64 -19.48
N PRO A 380 -2.85 -30.85 -19.82
CA PRO A 380 -2.35 -29.81 -18.91
C PRO A 380 -3.45 -28.82 -18.51
N LEU A 381 -4.32 -28.41 -19.44
CA LEU A 381 -5.40 -27.46 -19.16
C LEU A 381 -6.40 -27.98 -18.11
N SER A 382 -6.69 -29.28 -18.08
CA SER A 382 -7.54 -29.89 -17.04
C SER A 382 -6.84 -30.11 -15.68
N GLN A 383 -5.53 -29.87 -15.60
CA GLN A 383 -4.75 -29.90 -14.35
C GLN A 383 -4.47 -28.49 -13.77
N LEU A 384 -4.79 -27.42 -14.49
CA LEU A 384 -4.63 -26.05 -14.00
C LEU A 384 -5.78 -25.65 -13.07
N GLY A 385 -5.43 -25.14 -11.90
CA GLY A 385 -6.37 -24.44 -11.02
C GLY A 385 -6.70 -23.03 -11.51
N GLY A 386 -7.78 -22.45 -10.99
CA GLY A 386 -8.13 -21.05 -11.20
C GLY A 386 -7.86 -20.20 -9.96
N GLU A 387 -7.02 -19.18 -10.10
CA GLU A 387 -6.81 -18.13 -9.09
C GLU A 387 -7.10 -16.76 -9.71
N PHE A 388 -7.60 -15.82 -8.90
CA PHE A 388 -7.94 -14.46 -9.37
C PHE A 388 -6.68 -13.68 -9.79
N MET A 389 -5.64 -13.73 -8.96
CA MET A 389 -4.29 -13.22 -9.25
C MET A 389 -3.29 -14.08 -8.48
N PRO A 390 -2.07 -14.31 -9.00
CA PRO A 390 -1.00 -14.97 -8.25
C PRO A 390 -0.71 -14.24 -6.93
N ALA A 391 -0.33 -15.00 -5.89
CA ALA A 391 0.11 -14.41 -4.64
C ALA A 391 1.35 -13.52 -4.83
N MET A 392 1.20 -12.22 -4.58
CA MET A 392 2.32 -11.29 -4.52
C MET A 392 3.00 -11.43 -3.16
N ASP A 393 4.30 -11.69 -3.14
CA ASP A 393 5.11 -11.57 -1.93
C ASP A 393 5.46 -10.09 -1.73
N GLU A 394 5.01 -9.53 -0.61
CA GLU A 394 5.17 -8.12 -0.23
C GLU A 394 6.38 -7.89 0.69
N GLY A 395 7.07 -8.96 1.13
CA GLY A 395 8.16 -8.94 2.09
C GLY A 395 7.73 -9.00 3.57
N ASP A 396 6.53 -8.52 3.87
CA ASP A 396 5.90 -8.51 5.19
C ASP A 396 4.55 -9.27 5.16
N LEU A 397 4.03 -9.67 6.33
CA LEU A 397 2.82 -10.48 6.47
C LEU A 397 1.86 -9.89 7.51
N LEU A 398 0.54 -9.97 7.27
CA LEU A 398 -0.49 -9.57 8.23
C LEU A 398 -1.15 -10.83 8.83
N TYR A 399 -1.16 -10.91 10.16
CA TYR A 399 -1.87 -11.95 10.91
C TYR A 399 -3.19 -11.38 11.46
N MET A 400 -4.32 -11.98 11.09
CA MET A 400 -5.66 -11.46 11.36
C MET A 400 -6.59 -12.48 12.03
N PRO A 401 -6.30 -12.95 13.25
CA PRO A 401 -7.23 -13.82 13.93
C PRO A 401 -8.47 -13.06 14.39
N SER A 402 -9.61 -13.76 14.39
CA SER A 402 -10.84 -13.28 15.01
C SER A 402 -11.14 -14.11 16.26
N ALA A 403 -11.49 -13.43 17.36
CA ALA A 403 -12.06 -14.04 18.55
C ALA A 403 -13.60 -14.12 18.45
N LEU A 404 -14.22 -14.82 19.40
CA LEU A 404 -15.67 -14.75 19.59
C LEU A 404 -16.10 -13.34 20.08
N PRO A 405 -17.24 -12.81 19.61
CA PRO A 405 -17.75 -11.51 20.07
C PRO A 405 -17.96 -11.44 21.58
N GLY A 406 -17.79 -10.23 22.15
CA GLY A 406 -17.98 -9.98 23.59
C GLY A 406 -16.73 -10.17 24.47
N ILE A 407 -15.56 -10.36 23.87
CA ILE A 407 -14.27 -10.32 24.58
C ILE A 407 -14.04 -8.94 25.25
N SER A 408 -13.47 -8.93 26.46
CA SER A 408 -13.11 -7.68 27.14
C SER A 408 -11.80 -7.10 26.59
N THR A 409 -11.65 -5.77 26.63
CA THR A 409 -10.43 -5.07 26.18
C THR A 409 -9.16 -5.58 26.85
N ALA A 410 -9.23 -5.88 28.16
CA ALA A 410 -8.13 -6.47 28.91
C ALA A 410 -7.78 -7.90 28.46
N LYS A 411 -8.79 -8.72 28.10
CA LYS A 411 -8.53 -10.07 27.57
C LYS A 411 -8.01 -10.01 26.13
N ALA A 412 -8.49 -9.09 25.30
CA ALA A 412 -7.97 -8.85 23.97
C ALA A 412 -6.49 -8.45 24.01
N GLY A 413 -6.10 -7.48 24.85
CA GLY A 413 -4.68 -7.12 25.06
C GLY A 413 -3.81 -8.29 25.55
N GLN A 414 -4.34 -9.14 26.43
CA GLN A 414 -3.64 -10.36 26.85
C GLN A 414 -3.44 -11.38 25.71
N LEU A 415 -4.48 -11.60 24.88
CA LEU A 415 -4.37 -12.50 23.73
C LEU A 415 -3.40 -11.95 22.68
N LEU A 416 -3.42 -10.64 22.42
CA LEU A 416 -2.51 -9.95 21.50
C LEU A 416 -1.05 -10.14 21.93
N GLN A 417 -0.71 -9.83 23.18
CA GLN A 417 0.64 -10.08 23.68
C GLN A 417 1.02 -11.58 23.66
N GLN A 418 0.05 -12.49 23.82
CA GLN A 418 0.30 -13.92 23.72
C GLN A 418 0.60 -14.35 22.27
N THR A 419 -0.15 -13.85 21.27
CA THR A 419 0.13 -14.14 19.86
C THR A 419 1.45 -13.53 19.42
N ASP A 420 1.73 -12.29 19.80
CA ASP A 420 2.92 -11.56 19.37
C ASP A 420 4.20 -12.19 19.92
N ARG A 421 4.17 -12.69 21.17
CA ARG A 421 5.25 -13.53 21.72
C ARG A 421 5.47 -14.80 20.91
N LEU A 422 4.40 -15.50 20.53
CA LEU A 422 4.51 -16.75 19.75
C LEU A 422 5.07 -16.48 18.34
N ILE A 423 4.57 -15.44 17.65
CA ILE A 423 5.12 -14.98 16.36
C ILE A 423 6.61 -14.64 16.51
N ARG A 424 6.98 -13.90 17.58
CA ARG A 424 8.36 -13.48 17.82
C ARG A 424 9.34 -14.63 18.04
N THR A 425 8.88 -15.85 18.38
CA THR A 425 9.76 -17.03 18.49
C THR A 425 10.33 -17.50 17.15
N VAL A 426 9.69 -17.20 16.02
CA VAL A 426 10.13 -17.66 14.70
C VAL A 426 11.41 -16.91 14.27
N PRO A 427 12.53 -17.59 13.93
CA PRO A 427 13.83 -16.95 13.71
C PRO A 427 13.86 -15.89 12.61
N GLU A 428 13.05 -16.03 11.55
CA GLU A 428 12.95 -15.13 10.41
C GLU A 428 12.21 -13.82 10.75
N VAL A 429 11.49 -13.74 11.87
CA VAL A 429 10.77 -12.52 12.28
C VAL A 429 11.76 -11.47 12.80
N ALA A 430 11.68 -10.26 12.23
CA ALA A 430 12.45 -9.09 12.65
C ALA A 430 11.67 -8.27 13.70
N SER A 431 10.42 -7.93 13.42
CA SER A 431 9.52 -7.28 14.38
C SER A 431 8.06 -7.72 14.22
N VAL A 432 7.29 -7.51 15.28
CA VAL A 432 5.84 -7.81 15.35
C VAL A 432 5.16 -6.59 15.94
N PHE A 433 4.18 -6.02 15.25
CA PHE A 433 3.37 -4.89 15.71
C PHE A 433 1.90 -5.29 15.72
N GLY A 434 1.42 -5.75 16.87
CA GLY A 434 0.05 -6.19 17.08
C GLY A 434 -0.92 -5.03 17.30
N LYS A 435 -2.10 -5.13 16.69
CA LYS A 435 -3.31 -4.34 17.00
C LYS A 435 -4.46 -5.27 17.41
N ALA A 436 -5.24 -4.87 18.41
CA ALA A 436 -6.59 -5.38 18.63
C ALA A 436 -7.58 -4.21 18.70
N GLY A 437 -8.76 -4.33 18.09
CA GLY A 437 -9.62 -3.17 17.86
C GLY A 437 -9.05 -2.22 16.81
N ARG A 438 -9.34 -0.92 16.91
CA ARG A 438 -9.03 0.07 15.87
C ARG A 438 -8.07 1.18 16.27
N ALA A 439 -7.38 1.73 15.28
CA ALA A 439 -6.78 3.07 15.34
C ALA A 439 -7.88 4.15 15.29
N GLU A 440 -7.56 5.36 15.75
CA GLU A 440 -8.44 6.53 15.60
C GLU A 440 -8.37 7.10 14.18
N THR A 441 -9.06 6.43 13.24
CA THR A 441 -9.33 6.85 11.86
C THR A 441 -10.61 6.18 11.35
N ALA A 442 -11.35 6.84 10.45
CA ALA A 442 -12.49 6.23 9.77
C ALA A 442 -12.10 5.20 8.69
N THR A 443 -10.80 4.95 8.47
CA THR A 443 -10.31 3.84 7.62
C THR A 443 -10.17 2.51 8.35
N ASP A 444 -10.40 2.48 9.67
CA ASP A 444 -10.27 1.29 10.52
C ASP A 444 -11.54 1.06 11.34
N PRO A 445 -12.47 0.20 10.87
CA PRO A 445 -13.69 -0.11 11.58
C PRO A 445 -13.54 -1.28 12.58
N ALA A 446 -12.32 -1.79 12.82
CA ALA A 446 -12.11 -3.06 13.50
C ALA A 446 -12.68 -3.09 14.95
N PRO A 447 -13.50 -4.11 15.30
CA PRO A 447 -14.00 -4.31 16.66
C PRO A 447 -12.93 -4.96 17.55
N MET A 448 -13.12 -4.96 18.88
CA MET A 448 -12.10 -5.38 19.86
C MET A 448 -11.75 -6.88 19.79
N GLU A 449 -12.65 -7.70 19.28
CA GLU A 449 -12.48 -9.12 18.95
C GLU A 449 -11.71 -9.40 17.65
N MET A 450 -11.46 -8.36 16.84
CA MET A 450 -10.62 -8.44 15.64
C MET A 450 -9.20 -7.96 15.95
N PHE A 451 -8.24 -8.76 15.51
CA PHE A 451 -6.82 -8.50 15.67
C PHE A 451 -6.21 -8.29 14.29
N GLU A 452 -5.24 -7.40 14.16
CA GLU A 452 -4.42 -7.25 12.96
C GLU A 452 -2.98 -7.04 13.41
N THR A 453 -2.07 -7.95 13.05
CA THR A 453 -0.69 -7.93 13.54
C THR A 453 0.25 -7.86 12.35
N THR A 454 0.94 -6.73 12.21
CA THR A 454 1.91 -6.49 11.14
C THR A 454 3.22 -7.20 11.51
N ILE A 455 3.58 -8.22 10.73
CA ILE A 455 4.78 -9.05 10.94
C ILE A 455 5.81 -8.67 9.89
N GLN A 456 6.93 -8.12 10.34
CA GLN A 456 8.06 -7.80 9.48
C GLN A 456 9.11 -8.90 9.54
N PHE A 457 9.49 -9.42 8.38
CA PHE A 457 10.55 -10.42 8.28
C PHE A 457 11.94 -9.80 8.16
N LYS A 458 12.96 -10.58 8.51
CA LYS A 458 14.36 -10.27 8.22
C LYS A 458 14.61 -10.29 6.71
N PRO A 459 15.65 -9.60 6.22
CA PRO A 459 16.17 -9.80 4.87
C PRO A 459 16.36 -11.30 4.54
N ARG A 460 15.98 -11.72 3.32
CA ARG A 460 15.92 -13.14 2.92
C ARG A 460 17.27 -13.87 2.99
N ASP A 461 18.38 -13.14 2.90
CA ASP A 461 19.76 -13.64 3.11
C ASP A 461 20.02 -14.12 4.55
N GLN A 462 19.16 -13.75 5.51
CA GLN A 462 19.26 -14.13 6.92
C GLN A 462 18.29 -15.26 7.32
N TRP A 463 17.57 -15.83 6.36
CA TRP A 463 16.62 -16.93 6.60
C TRP A 463 17.33 -18.28 6.70
N ARG A 464 16.70 -19.25 7.38
CA ARG A 464 17.21 -20.64 7.44
C ARG A 464 17.25 -21.26 6.04
N ALA A 465 18.25 -22.12 5.81
CA ALA A 465 18.48 -22.72 4.50
C ALA A 465 17.25 -23.51 3.99
N GLY A 466 16.79 -23.19 2.77
CA GLY A 466 15.61 -23.79 2.16
C GLY A 466 14.25 -23.30 2.72
N MET A 467 14.23 -22.23 3.52
CA MET A 467 12.99 -21.57 3.92
C MET A 467 12.36 -20.84 2.72
N THR A 468 11.02 -20.87 2.64
CA THR A 468 10.23 -20.16 1.62
C THR A 468 9.04 -19.45 2.31
N PRO A 469 8.38 -18.47 1.68
CA PRO A 469 7.25 -17.77 2.30
C PRO A 469 6.13 -18.71 2.76
N GLU A 470 5.85 -19.76 1.99
CA GLU A 470 4.81 -20.75 2.27
C GLU A 470 5.20 -21.59 3.50
N ARG A 471 6.45 -22.05 3.57
CA ARG A 471 6.99 -22.79 4.72
C ARG A 471 7.04 -21.93 5.98
N LEU A 472 7.27 -20.63 5.84
CA LEU A 472 7.29 -19.67 6.93
C LEU A 472 5.88 -19.41 7.49
N VAL A 473 4.86 -19.31 6.62
CA VAL A 473 3.45 -19.29 7.03
C VAL A 473 3.05 -20.60 7.71
N GLU A 474 3.47 -21.75 7.20
CA GLU A 474 3.24 -23.04 7.88
C GLU A 474 3.89 -23.11 9.27
N GLU A 475 5.11 -22.59 9.45
CA GLU A 475 5.78 -22.60 10.75
C GLU A 475 5.15 -21.61 11.75
N LEU A 476 4.73 -20.43 11.26
CA LEU A 476 3.93 -19.48 12.03
C LEU A 476 2.59 -20.08 12.48
N ASP A 477 1.84 -20.72 11.58
CA ASP A 477 0.57 -21.35 11.96
C ASP A 477 0.76 -22.50 12.97
N ARG A 478 1.84 -23.28 12.84
CA ARG A 478 2.20 -24.33 13.80
C ARG A 478 2.54 -23.76 15.18
N ALA A 479 3.26 -22.64 15.25
CA ALA A 479 3.70 -22.02 16.50
C ALA A 479 2.60 -21.21 17.21
N VAL A 480 1.81 -20.46 16.44
CA VAL A 480 0.83 -19.50 16.96
C VAL A 480 -0.53 -20.18 17.11
N LYS A 481 -0.68 -21.00 18.17
CA LYS A 481 -1.92 -21.72 18.49
C LYS A 481 -2.50 -21.29 19.83
N VAL A 482 -3.54 -20.47 19.76
CA VAL A 482 -4.23 -19.88 20.92
C VAL A 482 -5.71 -20.30 20.88
N PRO A 483 -6.23 -21.02 21.90
CA PRO A 483 -7.62 -21.48 21.91
C PRO A 483 -8.62 -20.32 21.81
N GLY A 484 -9.60 -20.44 20.90
CA GLY A 484 -10.62 -19.42 20.67
C GLY A 484 -10.24 -18.34 19.65
N LEU A 485 -9.04 -18.42 19.04
CA LEU A 485 -8.66 -17.65 17.85
C LEU A 485 -8.61 -18.57 16.62
N ALA A 486 -9.17 -18.11 15.50
CA ALA A 486 -9.00 -18.74 14.20
C ALA A 486 -7.94 -17.99 13.39
N ASN A 487 -6.81 -18.64 13.09
CA ASN A 487 -5.68 -18.01 12.39
C ASN A 487 -6.02 -17.64 10.94
N ILE A 488 -5.60 -16.45 10.50
CA ILE A 488 -5.61 -16.01 9.11
C ILE A 488 -4.27 -15.30 8.83
N TRP A 489 -3.63 -15.64 7.73
CA TRP A 489 -2.32 -15.12 7.30
C TRP A 489 -2.44 -14.57 5.88
N VAL A 490 -2.25 -13.26 5.68
CA VAL A 490 -2.48 -12.58 4.39
C VAL A 490 -1.45 -11.47 4.13
N PRO A 491 -1.02 -11.23 2.88
CA PRO A 491 -0.18 -10.07 2.56
C PRO A 491 -0.93 -8.75 2.84
N PRO A 492 -0.31 -7.72 3.47
CA PRO A 492 -0.99 -6.51 3.91
C PRO A 492 -1.73 -5.74 2.80
N ILE A 493 -1.07 -5.43 1.69
CA ILE A 493 -1.62 -4.62 0.60
C ILE A 493 -2.71 -5.41 -0.13
N ARG A 494 -2.49 -6.70 -0.42
CA ARG A 494 -3.54 -7.60 -0.95
C ARG A 494 -4.80 -7.55 -0.09
N ASN A 495 -4.67 -7.81 1.22
CA ASN A 495 -5.80 -7.79 2.14
C ASN A 495 -6.53 -6.44 2.15
N ARG A 496 -5.78 -5.33 2.19
CA ARG A 496 -6.36 -3.97 2.14
C ARG A 496 -7.05 -3.66 0.81
N ILE A 497 -6.66 -4.29 -0.31
CA ILE A 497 -7.36 -4.17 -1.59
C ILE A 497 -8.62 -5.04 -1.61
N ASP A 498 -8.54 -6.28 -1.13
CA ASP A 498 -9.66 -7.22 -1.09
C ASP A 498 -10.79 -6.66 -0.18
N MET A 499 -10.44 -5.97 0.92
CA MET A 499 -11.34 -5.17 1.78
C MET A 499 -12.01 -3.94 1.10
N LEU A 500 -11.70 -3.63 -0.16
CA LEU A 500 -12.39 -2.60 -0.96
C LEU A 500 -13.33 -3.18 -2.01
N ALA A 501 -13.37 -4.52 -2.14
CA ALA A 501 -14.31 -5.23 -3.01
C ALA A 501 -15.55 -5.75 -2.25
N THR A 502 -15.46 -5.84 -0.92
CA THR A 502 -16.54 -6.17 0.02
C THR A 502 -17.26 -4.94 0.55
#